data_AF-A0A2P2NYY4-F1
#
_entry.id   AF-A0A2P2NYY4-F1
#
_cell.length_a   1.000
_cell.length_b   1.000
_cell.length_c   1.000
_cell.angle_alpha   90.00
_cell.angle_beta   90.00
_cell.angle_gamma   90.00
#
_symmetry.space_group_name_H-M   'P 1'
#
loop_
_entity.id
_entity.type
_entity.pdbx_description
1 polymer ?
#
loop_
_entity_poly.entity_id
_entity_poly.type
_entity_poly.pdbx_seq_one_letter_code
_entity_poly.pdbx_strand_id
1 'polypeptide(L)'
;MEEEKGTNVSDIEDEDELDEEPGEVIESAPPLKVGEERELSNSGLKKKLLKQGRGWETPDLNDEVTVHYVGALFDGTKFDSTRDRDAPRTLKLGRGDVVAGLDHGIITMKKGERALFTVPPELGYGVMGHEAVPPNSVVQFEVELVSWITVVNVTKDGGIVKKIMEKGQSRECPGDLDEVLVKYEVALSDGTIVSKTPEEGIEFRVKDGLLCAALSKAIVTMRRGEKVKLIVQPEFIQLSILLRQIWK
;
A
#
# COMPACT_ATOMS: atom_id res chain seq x y z
N MET A 1 15.99 69.93 -34.44
CA MET A 1 15.29 70.95 -33.64
C MET A 1 13.84 70.51 -33.66
N GLU A 2 13.22 70.00 -32.61
CA GLU A 2 13.41 69.98 -31.15
C GLU A 2 12.52 68.79 -30.69
N GLU A 3 13.05 67.83 -29.90
CA GLU A 3 12.75 67.62 -28.45
C GLU A 3 11.33 67.02 -28.20
N GLU A 4 11.06 66.00 -27.37
CA GLU A 4 11.65 65.44 -26.15
C GLU A 4 11.13 63.98 -25.96
N LYS A 5 11.98 62.99 -25.64
CA LYS A 5 12.25 62.37 -24.31
C LYS A 5 11.07 61.72 -23.56
N GLY A 6 11.25 60.42 -23.26
CA GLY A 6 10.60 59.69 -22.17
C GLY A 6 11.10 58.24 -22.12
N THR A 7 11.99 57.93 -21.17
CA THR A 7 12.60 56.61 -20.93
C THR A 7 12.15 56.07 -19.56
N ASN A 8 11.99 54.73 -19.47
CA ASN A 8 11.84 53.88 -18.25
C ASN A 8 10.54 54.05 -17.44
N VAL A 9 9.98 53.04 -16.75
CA VAL A 9 10.52 52.10 -15.74
C VAL A 9 9.49 50.94 -15.62
N SER A 10 9.87 49.68 -15.91
CA SER A 10 10.01 48.52 -15.00
C SER A 10 8.74 47.84 -14.46
N ASP A 11 8.82 46.50 -14.40
CA ASP A 11 8.10 45.54 -13.55
C ASP A 11 6.61 45.32 -13.88
N ILE A 12 6.17 44.12 -14.24
CA ILE A 12 6.09 42.96 -13.34
C ILE A 12 6.22 41.66 -14.15
N GLU A 13 7.02 40.78 -13.58
CA GLU A 13 7.25 39.39 -13.91
C GLU A 13 5.90 38.64 -13.91
N ASP A 14 5.46 38.13 -15.06
CA ASP A 14 4.40 37.12 -15.08
C ASP A 14 5.03 35.81 -14.62
N GLU A 15 4.71 35.49 -13.37
CA GLU A 15 5.15 34.37 -12.58
C GLU A 15 5.06 33.07 -13.36
N ASP A 16 6.18 32.35 -13.34
CA ASP A 16 6.33 30.96 -13.76
C ASP A 16 5.17 30.12 -13.21
N GLU A 17 4.25 29.70 -14.08
CA GLU A 17 3.45 28.49 -13.86
C GLU A 17 4.42 27.32 -13.79
N LEU A 18 4.96 27.10 -12.59
CA LEU A 18 5.61 25.87 -12.18
C LEU A 18 4.55 24.77 -12.29
N ASP A 19 4.47 24.16 -13.46
CA ASP A 19 3.93 22.82 -13.65
C ASP A 19 4.64 21.93 -12.62
N GLU A 20 3.99 21.67 -11.48
CA GLU A 20 4.40 20.66 -10.52
C GLU A 20 4.27 19.30 -11.22
N GLU A 21 5.36 18.92 -11.89
CA GLU A 21 5.56 17.60 -12.46
C GLU A 21 5.20 16.53 -11.38
N PRO A 22 4.26 15.62 -11.66
CA PRO A 22 3.82 14.64 -10.69
C PRO A 22 4.93 13.60 -10.44
N GLY A 23 5.61 13.76 -9.29
CA GLY A 23 6.37 12.72 -8.60
C GLY A 23 7.63 12.27 -9.32
N GLU A 24 8.79 12.57 -8.74
CA GLU A 24 10.07 12.02 -9.16
C GLU A 24 9.97 10.50 -9.37
N VAL A 25 9.97 10.10 -10.63
CA VAL A 25 10.28 8.74 -11.04
C VAL A 25 11.74 8.53 -10.65
N ILE A 26 11.99 7.71 -9.63
CA ILE A 26 13.33 7.19 -9.32
C ILE A 26 13.82 6.25 -10.46
N GLU A 27 14.10 6.84 -11.61
CA GLU A 27 15.19 6.41 -12.48
C GLU A 27 16.50 6.59 -11.68
N SER A 28 17.48 5.70 -11.56
CA SER A 28 17.82 4.51 -12.34
C SER A 28 18.93 3.76 -11.58
N ALA A 29 18.70 3.36 -10.33
CA ALA A 29 19.66 2.48 -9.67
C ALA A 29 19.51 1.07 -10.27
N PRO A 30 20.56 0.47 -10.88
CA PRO A 30 20.43 -0.82 -11.55
C PRO A 30 19.89 -1.89 -10.58
N PRO A 31 19.13 -2.89 -11.04
CA PRO A 31 18.65 -3.96 -10.18
C PRO A 31 19.83 -4.65 -9.45
N LEU A 32 19.68 -4.88 -8.14
CA LEU A 32 20.66 -5.61 -7.34
C LEU A 32 20.83 -7.05 -7.87
N LYS A 33 22.07 -7.52 -7.99
CA LYS A 33 22.38 -8.94 -8.22
C LYS A 33 22.45 -9.69 -6.90
N VAL A 34 22.26 -11.00 -6.95
CA VAL A 34 22.36 -11.85 -5.75
C VAL A 34 23.75 -11.74 -5.15
N GLY A 35 23.82 -11.48 -3.85
CA GLY A 35 25.04 -11.25 -3.09
C GLY A 35 25.44 -9.78 -2.98
N GLU A 36 24.92 -8.90 -3.83
CA GLU A 36 25.20 -7.46 -3.76
C GLU A 36 24.41 -6.80 -2.62
N GLU A 37 25.01 -5.76 -2.05
CA GLU A 37 24.43 -4.92 -1.01
C GLU A 37 24.37 -3.46 -1.47
N ARG A 38 23.29 -2.76 -1.10
CA ARG A 38 23.08 -1.33 -1.37
C ARG A 38 22.42 -0.66 -0.18
N GLU A 39 22.84 0.57 0.09
CA GLU A 39 22.15 1.45 1.04
C GLU A 39 20.88 2.05 0.43
N LEU A 40 19.79 2.02 1.18
CA LEU A 40 18.48 2.53 0.79
C LEU A 40 18.32 3.97 1.29
N SER A 41 18.05 4.88 0.35
CA SER A 41 17.62 6.25 0.61
C SER A 41 18.50 7.06 1.57
N ASN A 42 19.82 6.82 1.57
CA ASN A 42 20.81 7.47 2.45
C ASN A 42 20.46 7.43 3.95
N SER A 43 19.66 6.43 4.35
CA SER A 43 19.12 6.31 5.70
C SER A 43 19.97 5.41 6.62
N GLY A 44 21.10 4.91 6.13
CA GLY A 44 21.89 3.87 6.77
C GLY A 44 21.30 2.46 6.67
N LEU A 45 20.04 2.31 6.23
CA LEU A 45 19.41 1.01 5.96
C LEU A 45 20.09 0.34 4.77
N LYS A 46 20.68 -0.83 4.95
CA LYS A 46 21.31 -1.59 3.86
C LYS A 46 20.48 -2.80 3.49
N LYS A 47 20.36 -3.07 2.20
CA LYS A 47 19.71 -4.25 1.63
C LYS A 47 20.73 -5.07 0.86
N LYS A 48 20.90 -6.32 1.27
CA LYS A 48 21.64 -7.33 0.52
C LYS A 48 20.69 -8.35 -0.09
N LEU A 49 20.75 -8.53 -1.41
CA LEU A 49 19.88 -9.49 -2.10
C LEU A 49 20.39 -10.92 -1.90
N LEU A 50 19.57 -11.80 -1.34
CA LEU A 50 19.91 -13.23 -1.14
C LEU A 50 19.27 -14.14 -2.19
N LYS A 51 18.09 -13.77 -2.69
CA LYS A 51 17.36 -14.50 -3.73
C LYS A 51 16.47 -13.53 -4.49
N GLN A 52 16.51 -13.58 -5.82
CA GLN A 52 15.63 -12.77 -6.66
C GLN A 52 14.16 -13.15 -6.47
N GLY A 53 13.31 -12.13 -6.37
CA GLY A 53 11.86 -12.29 -6.51
C GLY A 53 11.43 -12.35 -7.97
N ARG A 54 10.11 -12.41 -8.17
CA ARG A 54 9.45 -12.48 -9.48
C ARG A 54 8.63 -11.23 -9.75
N GLY A 55 8.49 -10.90 -11.02
CA GLY A 55 7.75 -9.71 -11.46
C GLY A 55 8.55 -8.42 -11.29
N TRP A 56 7.84 -7.30 -11.45
CA TRP A 56 8.39 -5.95 -11.33
C TRP A 56 7.71 -5.15 -10.22
N GLU A 57 6.53 -5.56 -9.79
CA GLU A 57 5.77 -4.91 -8.73
C GLU A 57 6.36 -5.19 -7.34
N THR A 58 6.22 -4.22 -6.46
CA THR A 58 6.56 -4.26 -5.04
C THR A 58 5.35 -3.78 -4.23
N PRO A 59 5.24 -4.11 -2.93
CA PRO A 59 4.18 -3.59 -2.09
C PRO A 59 4.41 -2.11 -1.77
N ASP A 60 3.33 -1.37 -1.51
CA ASP A 60 3.38 0.02 -1.04
C ASP A 60 3.14 0.11 0.48
N LEU A 61 3.41 1.27 1.06
CA LEU A 61 2.98 1.55 2.44
C LEU A 61 1.45 1.42 2.54
N ASN A 62 0.96 0.88 3.66
CA ASN A 62 -0.41 0.42 3.92
C ASN A 62 -0.80 -0.95 3.37
N ASP A 63 -0.02 -1.55 2.47
CA ASP A 63 -0.30 -2.91 2.01
C ASP A 63 -0.16 -3.93 3.15
N GLU A 64 -0.91 -5.02 3.03
CA GLU A 64 -0.80 -6.15 3.94
C GLU A 64 0.13 -7.21 3.34
N VAL A 65 1.36 -7.26 3.84
CA VAL A 65 2.39 -8.19 3.37
C VAL A 65 2.41 -9.44 4.23
N THR A 66 2.72 -10.57 3.62
CA THR A 66 2.97 -11.84 4.30
C THR A 66 4.43 -12.20 4.09
N VAL A 67 5.17 -12.36 5.20
CA VAL A 67 6.62 -12.54 5.19
C VAL A 67 7.07 -13.68 6.09
N HIS A 68 8.17 -14.31 5.71
CA HIS A 68 9.04 -14.97 6.69
C HIS A 68 10.18 -14.03 7.07
N TYR A 69 10.57 -14.00 8.34
CA TYR A 69 11.75 -13.26 8.74
C TYR A 69 12.51 -13.95 9.89
N VAL A 70 13.79 -13.61 9.98
CA VAL A 70 14.67 -13.91 11.11
C VAL A 70 15.36 -12.61 11.52
N GLY A 71 15.11 -12.14 12.74
CA GLY A 71 15.76 -10.99 13.36
C GLY A 71 16.90 -11.43 14.27
N ALA A 72 18.08 -10.86 14.06
CA ALA A 72 19.27 -11.13 14.85
C ALA A 72 20.08 -9.86 15.12
N LEU A 73 20.84 -9.86 16.21
CA LEU A 73 21.88 -8.87 16.46
C LEU A 73 23.03 -9.05 15.44
N PHE A 74 23.89 -8.05 15.31
CA PHE A 74 25.02 -8.10 14.38
C PHE A 74 26.02 -9.24 14.67
N ASP A 75 26.07 -9.73 15.92
CA ASP A 75 26.87 -10.89 16.32
C ASP A 75 26.24 -12.25 15.94
N GLY A 76 25.04 -12.23 15.34
CA GLY A 76 24.28 -13.41 14.94
C GLY A 76 23.31 -13.92 16.01
N THR A 77 23.25 -13.31 17.18
CA THR A 77 22.29 -13.67 18.24
C THR A 77 20.87 -13.39 17.77
N LYS A 78 20.13 -14.46 17.45
CA LYS A 78 18.74 -14.39 17.01
C LYS A 78 17.81 -14.00 18.16
N PHE A 79 16.93 -13.03 17.94
CA PHE A 79 15.94 -12.56 18.92
C PHE A 79 14.48 -12.78 18.49
N ASP A 80 14.19 -12.89 17.19
CA ASP A 80 12.85 -13.23 16.71
C ASP A 80 12.91 -13.99 15.38
N SER A 81 11.97 -14.89 15.14
CA SER A 81 11.92 -15.68 13.91
C SER A 81 10.53 -16.26 13.68
N THR A 82 9.98 -16.00 12.50
CA THR A 82 8.74 -16.66 12.07
C THR A 82 9.01 -18.06 11.53
N ARG A 83 10.26 -18.37 11.17
CA ARG A 83 10.66 -19.71 10.75
C ARG A 83 10.71 -20.69 11.91
N ASP A 84 11.10 -20.24 13.10
CA ASP A 84 11.09 -21.08 14.30
C ASP A 84 9.66 -21.45 14.75
N ARG A 85 8.67 -20.68 14.29
CA ARG A 85 7.24 -20.89 14.55
C ARG A 85 6.53 -21.59 13.39
N ASP A 86 7.25 -21.97 12.33
CA ASP A 86 6.74 -22.60 11.10
C ASP A 86 5.52 -21.91 10.47
N ALA A 87 5.37 -20.60 10.67
CA ALA A 87 4.21 -19.84 10.20
C ALA A 87 4.64 -18.44 9.73
N PRO A 88 4.36 -18.05 8.48
CA PRO A 88 4.61 -16.69 8.01
C PRO A 88 3.73 -15.70 8.78
N ARG A 89 4.19 -14.46 8.89
CA ARG A 89 3.46 -13.39 9.58
C ARG A 89 2.89 -12.41 8.56
N THR A 90 1.63 -12.05 8.72
CA THR A 90 1.01 -10.95 7.99
C THR A 90 1.18 -9.66 8.78
N LEU A 91 1.63 -8.61 8.10
CA LEU A 91 1.95 -7.29 8.67
C LEU A 91 1.34 -6.21 7.78
N LYS A 92 0.92 -5.10 8.37
CA LYS A 92 0.51 -3.92 7.61
C LYS A 92 1.64 -2.90 7.59
N LEU A 93 2.15 -2.61 6.39
CA LEU A 93 3.31 -1.74 6.23
C LEU A 93 3.01 -0.30 6.65
N GLY A 94 3.93 0.32 7.38
CA GLY A 94 3.85 1.72 7.79
C GLY A 94 2.92 1.99 8.98
N ARG A 95 2.51 0.95 9.72
CA ARG A 95 1.66 1.08 10.92
C ARG A 95 2.36 0.77 12.24
N GLY A 96 3.67 0.47 12.20
CA GLY A 96 4.43 0.12 13.40
C GLY A 96 4.23 -1.33 13.86
N ASP A 97 3.74 -2.22 12.99
CA ASP A 97 3.71 -3.67 13.26
C ASP A 97 5.13 -4.28 13.36
N VAL A 98 6.10 -3.58 12.75
CA VAL A 98 7.54 -3.86 12.75
C VAL A 98 8.32 -2.55 12.84
N VAL A 99 9.65 -2.65 13.02
CA VAL A 99 10.54 -1.47 13.01
C VAL A 99 10.51 -0.76 11.64
N ALA A 100 10.65 0.56 11.64
CA ALA A 100 10.53 1.38 10.43
C ALA A 100 11.48 0.94 9.30
N GLY A 101 12.70 0.50 9.63
CA GLY A 101 13.66 0.00 8.66
C GLY A 101 13.16 -1.24 7.88
N LEU A 102 12.34 -2.09 8.51
CA LEU A 102 11.69 -3.19 7.80
C LEU A 102 10.56 -2.71 6.90
N ASP A 103 9.75 -1.75 7.33
CA ASP A 103 8.73 -1.14 6.47
C ASP A 103 9.37 -0.59 5.19
N HIS A 104 10.41 0.23 5.33
CA HIS A 104 11.16 0.80 4.20
C HIS A 104 11.93 -0.25 3.38
N GLY A 105 12.38 -1.33 4.01
CA GLY A 105 13.04 -2.43 3.31
C GLY A 105 12.08 -3.23 2.43
N ILE A 106 10.92 -3.61 2.98
CA ILE A 106 9.97 -4.52 2.34
C ILE A 106 9.31 -3.88 1.10
N ILE A 107 9.07 -2.57 1.09
CA ILE A 107 8.54 -1.87 -0.10
C ILE A 107 9.47 -1.94 -1.32
N THR A 108 10.74 -2.33 -1.13
CA THR A 108 11.69 -2.53 -2.23
C THR A 108 11.76 -3.99 -2.71
N MET A 109 11.02 -4.91 -2.08
CA MET A 109 11.08 -6.34 -2.35
C MET A 109 10.04 -6.79 -3.38
N LYS A 110 10.44 -7.70 -4.24
CA LYS A 110 9.54 -8.40 -5.18
C LYS A 110 8.95 -9.65 -4.57
N LYS A 111 7.86 -10.16 -5.15
CA LYS A 111 7.23 -11.41 -4.69
C LYS A 111 8.22 -12.58 -4.72
N GLY A 112 8.39 -13.27 -3.60
CA GLY A 112 9.30 -14.40 -3.42
C GLY A 112 10.77 -14.01 -3.27
N GLU A 113 11.08 -12.71 -3.21
CA GLU A 113 12.43 -12.21 -2.95
C GLU A 113 12.86 -12.56 -1.52
N ARG A 114 14.14 -12.87 -1.35
CA ARG A 114 14.78 -12.97 -0.03
C ARG A 114 15.93 -11.98 0.05
N ALA A 115 15.95 -11.18 1.11
CA ALA A 115 16.95 -10.15 1.33
C ALA A 115 17.38 -10.11 2.80
N LEU A 116 18.61 -9.68 3.04
CA LEU A 116 19.12 -9.34 4.37
C LEU A 116 19.11 -7.82 4.51
N PHE A 117 18.41 -7.31 5.51
CA PHE A 117 18.41 -5.90 5.85
C PHE A 117 19.32 -5.67 7.06
N THR A 118 20.28 -4.77 6.94
CA THR A 118 21.04 -4.26 8.10
C THR A 118 20.42 -2.92 8.49
N VAL A 119 19.81 -2.88 9.66
CA VAL A 119 18.97 -1.78 10.14
C VAL A 119 19.72 -1.02 11.24
N PRO A 120 20.01 0.27 11.04
CA PRO A 120 20.63 1.09 12.08
C PRO A 120 19.66 1.35 13.24
N PRO A 121 20.15 1.74 14.43
CA PRO A 121 19.30 1.92 15.61
C PRO A 121 18.13 2.87 15.40
N GLU A 122 18.33 3.95 14.63
CA GLU A 122 17.34 5.00 14.36
C GLU A 122 16.13 4.46 13.59
N LEU A 123 16.32 3.42 12.79
CA LEU A 123 15.27 2.71 12.05
C LEU A 123 14.88 1.37 12.68
N GLY A 124 15.54 1.01 13.79
CA GLY A 124 15.35 -0.22 14.53
C GLY A 124 14.68 0.04 15.87
N TYR A 125 15.40 -0.26 16.96
CA TYR A 125 14.90 -0.18 18.34
C TYR A 125 15.44 1.02 19.13
N GLY A 126 16.22 1.90 18.49
CA GLY A 126 16.69 3.18 19.03
C GLY A 126 17.48 3.08 20.33
N VAL A 127 17.50 4.20 21.07
CA VAL A 127 18.23 4.36 22.33
C VAL A 127 17.69 3.51 23.48
N MET A 128 16.45 3.02 23.36
CA MET A 128 15.82 2.22 24.41
C MET A 128 16.10 0.72 24.23
N GLY A 129 16.32 0.26 22.99
CA GLY A 129 16.36 -1.17 22.70
C GLY A 129 14.98 -1.82 22.83
N HIS A 130 14.95 -3.15 22.89
CA HIS A 130 13.72 -3.94 23.06
C HIS A 130 14.01 -5.36 23.53
N GLU A 131 13.53 -5.76 24.71
CA GLU A 131 13.70 -7.10 25.28
C GLU A 131 15.12 -7.68 25.09
N ALA A 132 15.32 -8.54 24.09
CA ALA A 132 16.58 -9.18 23.72
C ALA A 132 17.50 -8.34 22.82
N VAL A 133 17.13 -7.10 22.53
CA VAL A 133 17.89 -6.13 21.71
C VAL A 133 18.40 -5.00 22.60
N PRO A 134 19.72 -4.89 22.82
CA PRO A 134 20.29 -3.81 23.62
C PRO A 134 20.02 -2.42 23.01
N PRO A 135 20.06 -1.35 23.84
CA PRO A 135 20.10 0.04 23.39
C PRO A 135 21.10 0.29 22.26
N ASN A 136 20.72 1.10 21.27
CA ASN A 136 21.58 1.54 20.17
C ASN A 136 22.17 0.38 19.33
N SER A 137 21.50 -0.76 19.27
CA SER A 137 21.96 -1.91 18.49
C SER A 137 21.66 -1.77 17.00
N VAL A 138 22.65 -2.10 16.17
CA VAL A 138 22.42 -2.45 14.77
C VAL A 138 21.88 -3.88 14.72
N VAL A 139 20.76 -4.07 14.03
CA VAL A 139 20.10 -5.38 13.90
C VAL A 139 20.04 -5.81 12.45
N GLN A 140 20.00 -7.11 12.23
CA GLN A 140 19.88 -7.71 10.91
C GLN A 140 18.58 -8.50 10.79
N PHE A 141 17.90 -8.35 9.66
CA PHE A 141 16.70 -9.10 9.34
C PHE A 141 16.85 -9.82 8.00
N GLU A 142 16.89 -11.14 8.01
CA GLU A 142 16.68 -11.93 6.80
C GLU A 142 15.18 -12.04 6.56
N VAL A 143 14.68 -11.49 5.46
CA VAL A 143 13.25 -11.44 5.12
C VAL A 143 13.00 -12.14 3.79
N GLU A 144 11.95 -12.94 3.73
CA GLU A 144 11.37 -13.49 2.50
C GLU A 144 9.95 -12.94 2.33
N LEU A 145 9.71 -12.21 1.23
CA LEU A 145 8.38 -11.69 0.90
C LEU A 145 7.56 -12.77 0.20
N VAL A 146 6.57 -13.35 0.88
CA VAL A 146 5.76 -14.46 0.34
C VAL A 146 4.69 -13.93 -0.63
N SER A 147 3.93 -12.95 -0.19
CA SER A 147 2.84 -12.32 -0.94
C SER A 147 2.41 -11.01 -0.27
N TRP A 148 1.54 -10.25 -0.92
CA TRP A 148 0.85 -9.12 -0.30
C TRP A 148 -0.55 -8.94 -0.89
N ILE A 149 -1.38 -8.20 -0.16
CA ILE A 149 -2.68 -7.70 -0.57
C ILE A 149 -2.55 -6.18 -0.66
N THR A 150 -2.90 -5.62 -1.82
CA THR A 150 -2.89 -4.17 -2.00
C THR A 150 -4.08 -3.54 -1.29
N VAL A 151 -3.82 -2.52 -0.47
CA VAL A 151 -4.84 -1.84 0.35
C VAL A 151 -5.00 -0.40 -0.09
N VAL A 152 -6.15 -0.08 -0.67
CA VAL A 152 -6.49 1.25 -1.18
C VAL A 152 -7.48 1.94 -0.24
N ASN A 153 -7.13 3.13 0.25
CA ASN A 153 -8.07 4.01 0.95
C ASN A 153 -8.85 4.85 -0.08
N VAL A 154 -10.03 4.39 -0.47
CA VAL A 154 -10.83 4.96 -1.57
C VAL A 154 -11.27 6.39 -1.24
N THR A 155 -11.58 6.69 0.02
CA THR A 155 -12.06 8.01 0.46
C THR A 155 -10.98 8.87 1.10
N LYS A 156 -9.75 8.37 1.20
CA LYS A 156 -8.58 9.00 1.87
C LYS A 156 -8.73 9.21 3.39
N ASP A 157 -9.95 9.31 3.92
CA ASP A 157 -10.28 9.38 5.34
C ASP A 157 -10.41 8.01 6.04
N GLY A 158 -10.34 6.91 5.28
CA GLY A 158 -10.49 5.56 5.81
C GLY A 158 -11.95 5.10 5.93
N GLY A 159 -12.90 5.89 5.45
CA GLY A 159 -14.31 5.52 5.35
C GLY A 159 -14.57 4.31 4.46
N ILE A 160 -13.84 4.20 3.35
CA ILE A 160 -13.89 3.04 2.45
C ILE A 160 -12.48 2.52 2.19
N VAL A 161 -12.20 1.32 2.68
CA VAL A 161 -10.94 0.62 2.44
C VAL A 161 -11.18 -0.57 1.52
N LYS A 162 -10.49 -0.58 0.37
CA LYS A 162 -10.54 -1.63 -0.64
C LYS A 162 -9.28 -2.49 -0.57
N LYS A 163 -9.45 -3.77 -0.25
CA LYS A 163 -8.37 -4.77 -0.28
C LYS A 163 -8.46 -5.60 -1.56
N ILE A 164 -7.43 -5.57 -2.39
CA ILE A 164 -7.41 -6.28 -3.68
C ILE A 164 -6.99 -7.73 -3.45
N MET A 165 -7.95 -8.65 -3.51
CA MET A 165 -7.73 -10.09 -3.28
C MET A 165 -7.27 -10.78 -4.57
N GLU A 166 -7.84 -10.39 -5.71
CA GLU A 166 -7.41 -10.83 -7.04
C GLU A 166 -7.31 -9.60 -7.95
N LYS A 167 -6.15 -9.42 -8.60
CA LYS A 167 -5.92 -8.30 -9.52
C LYS A 167 -6.78 -8.44 -10.78
N GLY A 168 -7.33 -7.33 -11.25
CA GLY A 168 -8.04 -7.30 -12.53
C GLY A 168 -7.11 -7.44 -13.74
N GLN A 169 -7.70 -7.80 -14.88
CA GLN A 169 -6.99 -8.10 -16.11
C GLN A 169 -6.70 -6.85 -16.95
N SER A 170 -7.56 -5.82 -16.85
CA SER A 170 -7.45 -4.58 -17.61
C SER A 170 -6.68 -3.49 -16.87
N ARG A 171 -6.21 -2.49 -17.62
CA ARG A 171 -5.75 -1.21 -17.05
C ARG A 171 -6.88 -0.20 -16.89
N GLU A 172 -7.96 -0.39 -17.64
CA GLU A 172 -9.15 0.47 -17.63
C GLU A 172 -9.99 0.23 -16.37
N CYS A 173 -10.52 1.33 -15.84
CA CYS A 173 -11.51 1.37 -14.78
C CYS A 173 -12.84 1.89 -15.36
N PRO A 174 -14.00 1.40 -14.89
CA PRO A 174 -15.30 1.92 -15.32
C PRO A 174 -15.45 3.41 -15.00
N GLY A 175 -16.01 4.17 -15.93
CA GLY A 175 -16.51 5.52 -15.71
C GLY A 175 -17.94 5.54 -15.16
N ASP A 176 -18.38 6.70 -14.68
CA ASP A 176 -19.72 6.87 -14.09
C ASP A 176 -20.86 6.46 -15.04
N LEU A 177 -20.66 6.63 -16.35
CA LEU A 177 -21.70 6.38 -17.33
C LEU A 177 -21.74 4.92 -17.82
N ASP A 178 -20.75 4.11 -17.45
CA ASP A 178 -20.62 2.73 -17.90
C ASP A 178 -21.62 1.81 -17.17
N GLU A 179 -22.02 0.76 -17.88
CA GLU A 179 -22.76 -0.36 -17.32
C GLU A 179 -21.80 -1.44 -16.86
N VAL A 180 -22.00 -1.92 -15.64
CA VAL A 180 -21.13 -2.91 -14.99
C VAL A 180 -21.95 -4.10 -14.52
N LEU A 181 -21.41 -5.31 -14.74
CA LEU A 181 -21.91 -6.54 -14.15
C LEU A 181 -21.11 -6.84 -12.87
N VAL A 182 -21.78 -6.82 -11.72
CA VAL A 182 -21.13 -7.01 -10.41
C VAL A 182 -21.74 -8.20 -9.67
N LYS A 183 -20.86 -8.97 -9.01
CA LYS A 183 -21.26 -9.95 -8.00
C LYS A 183 -20.76 -9.45 -6.65
N TYR A 184 -21.62 -9.44 -5.64
CA TYR A 184 -21.22 -9.03 -4.30
C TYR A 184 -21.87 -9.89 -3.22
N GLU A 185 -21.22 -9.92 -2.07
CA GLU A 185 -21.74 -10.43 -0.81
C GLU A 185 -21.41 -9.40 0.28
N VAL A 186 -22.41 -8.99 1.03
CA VAL A 186 -22.32 -8.03 2.13
C VAL A 186 -22.47 -8.82 3.42
N ALA A 187 -21.52 -8.68 4.33
CA ALA A 187 -21.59 -9.27 5.65
C ALA A 187 -21.28 -8.23 6.73
N LEU A 188 -21.88 -8.40 7.91
CA LEU A 188 -21.49 -7.67 9.12
C LEU A 188 -20.10 -8.13 9.60
N SER A 189 -19.53 -7.39 10.55
CA SER A 189 -18.22 -7.71 11.13
C SER A 189 -18.19 -9.07 11.84
N ASP A 190 -19.33 -9.57 12.30
CA ASP A 190 -19.47 -10.90 12.91
C ASP A 190 -19.62 -12.04 11.88
N GLY A 191 -19.64 -11.72 10.58
CA GLY A 191 -19.77 -12.68 9.49
C GLY A 191 -21.22 -12.94 9.04
N THR A 192 -22.21 -12.33 9.67
CA THR A 192 -23.62 -12.46 9.25
C THR A 192 -23.81 -11.87 7.86
N ILE A 193 -24.24 -12.69 6.89
CA ILE A 193 -24.52 -12.23 5.52
C ILE A 193 -25.82 -11.43 5.50
N VAL A 194 -25.72 -10.21 4.99
CA VAL A 194 -26.77 -9.19 4.94
C VAL A 194 -27.43 -9.16 3.57
N SER A 195 -26.64 -9.27 2.50
CA SER A 195 -27.13 -9.22 1.12
C SER A 195 -26.15 -9.91 0.19
N LYS A 196 -26.64 -10.52 -0.88
CA LYS A 196 -25.81 -11.14 -1.92
C LYS A 196 -26.52 -11.07 -3.26
N THR A 197 -25.75 -10.93 -4.34
CA THR A 197 -26.29 -11.04 -5.70
C THR A 197 -26.55 -12.50 -6.09
N PRO A 198 -27.40 -12.75 -7.10
CA PRO A 198 -27.46 -14.03 -7.80
C PRO A 198 -26.09 -14.45 -8.35
N GLU A 199 -25.99 -15.72 -8.76
CA GLU A 199 -24.73 -16.26 -9.30
C GLU A 199 -24.34 -15.59 -10.62
N GLU A 200 -25.30 -15.20 -11.45
CA GLU A 200 -25.11 -14.45 -12.68
C GLU A 200 -24.59 -13.02 -12.43
N GLY A 201 -24.84 -12.46 -11.24
CA GLY A 201 -24.55 -11.07 -10.89
C GLY A 201 -25.71 -10.13 -11.21
N ILE A 202 -25.45 -8.83 -11.10
CA ILE A 202 -26.43 -7.78 -11.39
C ILE A 202 -25.77 -6.69 -12.23
N GLU A 203 -26.48 -6.25 -13.27
CA GLU A 203 -26.07 -5.17 -14.15
C GLU A 203 -26.70 -3.86 -13.70
N PHE A 204 -25.90 -2.81 -13.68
CA PHE A 204 -26.38 -1.45 -13.41
C PHE A 204 -25.39 -0.42 -13.96
N ARG A 205 -25.86 0.81 -14.14
CA ARG A 205 -25.01 1.93 -14.48
C ARG A 205 -24.34 2.50 -13.23
N VAL A 206 -23.03 2.73 -13.27
CA VAL A 206 -22.25 3.16 -12.09
C VAL A 206 -22.83 4.40 -11.40
N LYS A 207 -23.25 5.41 -12.18
CA LYS A 207 -23.86 6.66 -11.71
C LYS A 207 -25.19 6.46 -10.98
N ASP A 208 -26.00 5.50 -11.41
CA ASP A 208 -27.30 5.23 -10.79
C ASP A 208 -27.10 4.56 -9.43
N GLY A 209 -25.97 3.86 -9.29
CA GLY A 209 -25.52 3.22 -8.08
C GLY A 209 -26.34 1.99 -7.70
N LEU A 210 -25.77 1.21 -6.80
CA LEU A 210 -26.41 0.01 -6.29
C LEU A 210 -26.04 -0.17 -4.82
N LEU A 211 -27.01 -0.56 -4.01
CA LEU A 211 -26.87 -0.83 -2.57
C LEU A 211 -26.48 0.42 -1.76
N CYS A 212 -25.25 0.91 -1.89
CA CYS A 212 -24.75 2.07 -1.14
C CYS A 212 -23.74 2.85 -1.97
N ALA A 213 -23.51 4.11 -1.58
CA ALA A 213 -22.54 4.99 -2.23
C ALA A 213 -21.11 4.39 -2.20
N ALA A 214 -20.80 3.55 -1.21
CA ALA A 214 -19.50 2.91 -1.11
C ALA A 214 -19.20 1.96 -2.27
N LEU A 215 -20.22 1.24 -2.78
CA LEU A 215 -20.04 0.30 -3.87
C LEU A 215 -19.66 1.03 -5.16
N SER A 216 -20.40 2.07 -5.55
CA SER A 216 -20.07 2.88 -6.74
C SER A 216 -18.69 3.53 -6.63
N LYS A 217 -18.37 4.13 -5.46
CA LYS A 217 -17.05 4.74 -5.20
C LYS A 217 -15.91 3.73 -5.34
N ALA A 218 -16.13 2.48 -4.93
CA ALA A 218 -15.13 1.43 -5.10
C ALA A 218 -15.02 0.99 -6.57
N ILE A 219 -16.14 0.77 -7.27
CA ILE A 219 -16.17 0.23 -8.65
C ILE A 219 -15.38 1.09 -9.63
N VAL A 220 -15.48 2.41 -9.56
CA VAL A 220 -14.70 3.32 -10.45
C VAL A 220 -13.18 3.23 -10.25
N THR A 221 -12.73 2.56 -9.18
CA THR A 221 -11.31 2.27 -8.93
C THR A 221 -10.94 0.82 -9.26
N MET A 222 -11.91 -0.01 -9.64
CA MET A 222 -11.72 -1.43 -9.91
C MET A 222 -11.46 -1.70 -11.40
N ARG A 223 -10.80 -2.80 -11.67
CA ARG A 223 -10.52 -3.31 -13.01
C ARG A 223 -11.38 -4.52 -13.33
N ARG A 224 -11.53 -4.84 -14.61
CA ARG A 224 -12.30 -6.01 -15.05
C ARG A 224 -11.74 -7.30 -14.43
N GLY A 225 -12.60 -8.04 -13.76
CA GLY A 225 -12.26 -9.31 -13.09
C GLY A 225 -11.56 -9.14 -11.74
N GLU A 226 -11.36 -7.91 -11.24
CA GLU A 226 -10.82 -7.67 -9.91
C GLU A 226 -11.77 -8.18 -8.83
N LYS A 227 -11.24 -8.93 -7.86
CA LYS A 227 -11.99 -9.31 -6.65
C LYS A 227 -11.44 -8.57 -5.46
N VAL A 228 -12.31 -7.91 -4.72
CA VAL A 228 -11.93 -7.06 -3.59
C VAL A 228 -12.74 -7.37 -2.36
N LYS A 229 -12.14 -7.14 -1.19
CA LYS A 229 -12.86 -7.01 0.07
C LYS A 229 -12.97 -5.53 0.41
N LEU A 230 -14.20 -5.03 0.47
CA LEU A 230 -14.50 -3.67 0.91
C LEU A 230 -14.77 -3.67 2.42
N ILE A 231 -14.08 -2.80 3.14
CA ILE A 231 -14.38 -2.46 4.54
C ILE A 231 -14.93 -1.04 4.52
N VAL A 232 -16.17 -0.89 4.98
CA VAL A 232 -16.95 0.34 4.83
C VAL A 232 -17.42 0.79 6.20
N GLN A 233 -17.11 2.03 6.57
CA GLN A 233 -17.60 2.63 7.80
C GLN A 233 -19.11 2.93 7.70
N PRO A 234 -19.85 2.91 8.83
CA PRO A 234 -21.31 2.99 8.83
C PRO A 234 -21.90 4.19 8.08
N GLU A 235 -21.23 5.35 8.11
CA GLU A 235 -21.67 6.58 7.44
C GLU A 235 -21.68 6.48 5.90
N PHE A 236 -20.94 5.53 5.33
CA PHE A 236 -20.95 5.24 3.89
C PHE A 236 -21.94 4.12 3.50
N ILE A 237 -22.67 3.58 4.48
CA ILE A 237 -23.76 2.61 4.31
C ILE A 237 -25.09 3.36 4.50
N GLN A 238 -26.00 3.30 3.54
CA GLN A 238 -27.31 3.94 3.70
C GLN A 238 -28.10 3.30 4.86
N LEU A 239 -28.54 4.13 5.81
CA LEU A 239 -29.37 3.76 6.98
C LEU A 239 -30.65 2.98 6.61
N SER A 240 -31.19 3.17 5.41
CA SER A 240 -32.42 2.50 4.94
C SER A 240 -32.25 0.99 4.74
N ILE A 241 -31.03 0.50 4.48
CA ILE A 241 -30.75 -0.94 4.35
C ILE A 241 -30.81 -1.63 5.72
N LEU A 242 -30.20 -1.01 6.74
CA LEU A 242 -30.23 -1.51 8.12
C LEU A 242 -31.68 -1.54 8.66
N LEU A 243 -32.49 -0.52 8.37
CA LEU A 243 -33.89 -0.46 8.83
C LEU A 243 -34.80 -1.51 8.15
N ARG A 244 -34.56 -1.86 6.88
CA ARG A 244 -35.35 -2.91 6.19
C ARG A 244 -35.08 -4.33 6.69
N GLN A 245 -33.96 -4.56 7.37
CA GLN A 245 -33.56 -5.87 7.89
C GLN A 245 -33.88 -6.06 9.37
N ILE A 246 -33.97 -4.97 10.13
CA ILE A 246 -34.45 -5.02 11.52
C ILE A 246 -35.97 -5.34 11.59
N TRP A 247 -36.71 -5.09 10.50
CA TRP A 247 -38.16 -5.31 10.40
C TRP A 247 -38.55 -6.44 9.43
N LYS A 248 -37.83 -7.56 9.45
CA LYS A 248 -38.26 -8.82 8.82
C LYS A 248 -38.15 -10.00 9.79
#